data_AF-A0A227J0M7-F1
#
_entry.id   AF-A0A227J0M7-F1
#
_cell.length_a   1.000
_cell.length_b   1.000
_cell.length_c   1.000
_cell.angle_alpha   90.00
_cell.angle_beta   90.00
_cell.angle_gamma   90.00
#
_symmetry.space_group_name_H-M   'P 1'
#
loop_
_entity.id
_entity.type
_entity.pdbx_description
1 polymer ?
#
loop_
_entity_poly.entity_id
_entity_poly.type
_entity_poly.pdbx_seq_one_letter_code
_entity_poly.pdbx_strand_id
1 'polypeptide(L)'
;ETGWRLWSDKVTAATPDLQVLGAFRLDFPKEQSPFLSFYAEADLYNAGETWRYLPTLALGQDLTDYLSTAIQGGKVNTAKLLWYGELGDFPYKE
;
A
#
# COMPACT_ATOMS: atom_id res chain seq x y z
N GLU A 1 5.30 -1.20 29.42
CA GLU A 1 5.55 -2.01 28.21
C GLU A 1 5.79 -1.08 27.02
N THR A 2 6.77 -1.39 26.18
CA THR A 2 7.43 -0.49 25.20
C THR A 2 6.82 -0.52 23.79
N GLY A 3 5.56 -0.95 23.64
CA GLY A 3 4.91 -1.14 22.33
C GLY A 3 5.12 -2.55 21.75
N TRP A 4 4.75 -2.76 20.49
CA TRP A 4 4.89 -4.04 19.78
C TRP A 4 5.33 -3.85 18.32
N ARG A 5 5.84 -4.92 17.70
CA ARG A 5 6.31 -4.92 16.31
C ARG A 5 5.69 -6.08 15.56
N LEU A 6 5.28 -5.83 14.32
CA LEU A 6 4.95 -6.85 13.31
C LEU A 6 5.90 -6.71 12.13
N TRP A 7 6.44 -7.83 11.65
CA TRP A 7 7.40 -7.81 10.56
C TRP A 7 7.37 -9.10 9.75
N SER A 8 7.88 -9.03 8.53
CA SER A 8 8.19 -10.19 7.69
C SER A 8 9.31 -9.85 6.72
N ASP A 9 10.31 -10.72 6.63
CA ASP A 9 11.37 -10.64 5.61
C ASP A 9 10.87 -11.06 4.22
N LYS A 10 9.70 -11.70 4.15
CA LYS A 10 9.05 -12.09 2.90
C LYS A 10 7.55 -12.23 3.07
N VAL A 11 6.81 -11.38 2.37
CA VAL A 11 5.35 -11.49 2.21
C VAL A 11 5.02 -11.54 0.73
N THR A 12 4.09 -12.41 0.37
CA THR A 12 3.56 -12.52 -0.99
C THR A 12 2.05 -12.42 -0.97
N ALA A 13 1.48 -11.66 -1.89
CA ALA A 13 0.06 -11.63 -2.15
C ALA A 13 -0.17 -11.82 -3.65
N ALA A 14 -1.19 -12.58 -4.01
CA ALA A 14 -1.54 -12.82 -5.39
C ALA A 14 -3.07 -12.84 -5.55
N THR A 15 -3.54 -12.11 -6.54
CA THR A 15 -4.91 -12.16 -7.05
C THR A 15 -4.84 -12.39 -8.57
N PRO A 16 -5.97 -12.63 -9.25
CA PRO A 16 -5.98 -12.66 -10.72
C PRO A 16 -5.47 -11.36 -11.37
N ASP A 17 -5.52 -10.24 -10.66
CA ASP A 17 -5.23 -8.91 -11.19
C ASP A 17 -3.82 -8.42 -10.86
N LEU A 18 -3.24 -8.88 -9.75
CA LEU A 18 -1.95 -8.40 -9.24
C LEU A 18 -1.15 -9.47 -8.49
N GLN A 19 0.16 -9.36 -8.54
CA GLN A 19 1.10 -10.10 -7.70
C GLN A 19 2.03 -9.13 -6.99
N VAL A 20 2.25 -9.35 -5.70
CA VAL A 20 3.15 -8.55 -4.86
C VAL A 20 4.10 -9.47 -4.11
N LEU A 21 5.37 -9.07 -4.05
CA LEU A 21 6.40 -9.66 -3.21
C LEU A 21 7.12 -8.53 -2.46
N GLY A 22 7.30 -8.66 -1.16
CA GLY A 22 8.00 -7.64 -0.39
C GLY A 22 8.44 -8.06 0.99
N ALA A 23 8.97 -7.10 1.72
CA ALA A 23 9.34 -7.20 3.13
C ALA A 23 8.84 -5.95 3.86
N PHE A 24 8.49 -6.12 5.13
CA PHE A 24 8.02 -5.00 5.94
C PHE A 24 8.37 -5.16 7.41
N ARG A 25 8.45 -4.01 8.08
CA ARG A 25 8.49 -3.87 9.53
C ARG A 25 7.57 -2.72 9.91
N LEU A 26 6.65 -3.00 10.81
CA LEU A 26 5.71 -2.04 11.38
C LEU A 26 5.89 -2.02 12.89
N ASP A 27 6.40 -0.90 13.38
CA ASP A 27 6.63 -0.64 14.79
C ASP A 27 5.45 0.16 15.37
N PHE A 28 4.85 -0.32 16.45
CA PHE A 28 3.76 0.34 17.20
C PHE A 28 4.26 0.77 18.57
N PRO A 29 4.98 1.89 18.67
CA PRO A 29 5.34 2.48 19.96
C PRO A 29 4.10 2.95 20.72
N LYS A 30 4.18 3.00 22.05
CA LYS A 30 3.11 3.55 22.87
C LYS A 30 3.08 5.08 22.72
N GLU A 31 1.88 5.66 22.58
CA GLU A 31 1.64 7.12 22.54
C GLU A 31 2.36 7.87 21.39
N GLN A 32 2.82 7.15 20.38
CA GLN A 32 3.49 7.69 19.20
C GLN A 32 2.90 7.07 17.93
N SER A 33 3.12 7.70 16.78
CA SER A 33 2.63 7.18 15.52
C SER A 33 3.35 5.89 15.12
N PRO A 34 2.69 4.93 14.44
CA PRO A 34 3.37 3.75 13.94
C PRO A 34 4.43 4.12 12.91
N PHE A 35 5.58 3.44 12.96
CA PHE A 35 6.65 3.59 11.98
C PHE A 35 6.62 2.43 10.99
N LEU A 36 6.52 2.74 9.68
CA LEU A 36 6.51 1.76 8.60
C LEU A 36 7.83 1.81 7.83
N SER A 37 8.50 0.67 7.76
CA SER A 37 9.57 0.38 6.80
C SER A 37 9.08 -0.74 5.88
N PHE A 38 8.87 -0.44 4.61
CA PHE A 38 8.28 -1.36 3.64
C PHE A 38 8.96 -1.22 2.27
N TYR A 39 9.27 -2.36 1.65
CA TYR A 39 9.65 -2.46 0.27
C TYR A 39 8.84 -3.57 -0.40
N ALA A 40 8.29 -3.31 -1.58
CA ALA A 40 7.66 -4.34 -2.40
C ALA A 40 7.87 -4.11 -3.89
N GLU A 41 7.85 -5.21 -4.61
CA GLU A 41 7.76 -5.27 -6.06
C GLU A 41 6.38 -5.83 -6.43
N ALA A 42 5.72 -5.17 -7.39
CA ALA A 42 4.37 -5.51 -7.80
C ALA A 42 4.25 -5.60 -9.33
N ASP A 43 3.64 -6.68 -9.80
CA ASP A 43 3.16 -6.81 -11.17
C ASP A 43 1.63 -6.64 -11.17
N LEU A 44 1.13 -5.77 -12.05
CA LEU A 44 -0.30 -5.55 -12.25
C LEU A 44 -0.68 -6.10 -13.63
N TYR A 45 -1.51 -7.13 -13.65
CA TYR A 45 -1.95 -7.84 -14.85
C TYR A 45 -3.19 -7.22 -15.48
N ASN A 46 -4.05 -6.60 -14.68
CA ASN A 46 -5.25 -5.92 -15.15
C ASN A 46 -5.58 -4.68 -14.31
N ALA A 47 -5.12 -3.51 -14.76
CA ALA A 47 -5.43 -2.25 -14.10
C ALA A 47 -6.92 -1.87 -14.18
N GLY A 48 -7.72 -2.48 -15.07
CA GLY A 48 -9.16 -2.22 -15.14
C GLY A 48 -9.93 -2.69 -13.91
N GLU A 49 -9.35 -3.58 -13.11
CA GLU A 49 -9.95 -4.06 -11.84
C GLU A 49 -9.54 -3.21 -10.63
N THR A 50 -8.90 -2.06 -10.82
CA THR A 50 -8.43 -1.17 -9.74
C THR A 50 -9.55 -0.79 -8.75
N TRP A 51 -10.77 -0.61 -9.25
CA TRP A 51 -11.94 -0.25 -8.44
C TRP A 51 -12.19 -1.20 -7.26
N ARG A 52 -11.76 -2.47 -7.33
CA ARG A 52 -11.90 -3.46 -6.25
C ARG A 52 -10.95 -3.22 -5.07
N TYR A 53 -9.87 -2.48 -5.30
CA TYR A 53 -8.75 -2.32 -4.37
C TYR A 53 -8.61 -0.88 -3.84
N LEU A 54 -9.45 0.05 -4.29
CA LEU A 54 -9.46 1.43 -3.79
C LEU A 54 -10.02 1.48 -2.35
N PRO A 55 -9.29 2.08 -1.39
CA PRO A 55 -9.79 2.22 -0.02
C PRO A 55 -10.81 3.36 0.07
N THR A 56 -12.05 3.09 -0.35
CA THR A 56 -13.11 4.11 -0.49
C THR A 56 -13.29 4.99 0.73
N LEU A 57 -13.22 4.43 1.94
CA LEU A 57 -13.36 5.19 3.19
C LEU A 57 -12.21 6.19 3.43
N ALA A 58 -11.01 5.90 2.92
CA ALA A 58 -9.85 6.77 3.05
C ALA A 58 -9.80 7.83 1.93
N LEU A 59 -10.28 7.51 0.73
CA LEU A 59 -10.26 8.42 -0.42
C LEU A 59 -11.48 9.34 -0.52
N GLY A 60 -12.62 8.93 0.03
CA GLY A 60 -13.92 9.57 -0.21
C GLY A 60 -14.60 9.09 -1.49
N GLN A 61 -15.91 9.30 -1.57
CA GLN A 61 -16.75 8.78 -2.66
C GLN A 61 -16.39 9.39 -4.01
N ASP A 62 -16.32 10.72 -4.11
CA ASP A 62 -16.09 11.42 -5.38
C ASP A 62 -14.78 10.99 -6.06
N LEU A 63 -13.69 10.90 -5.28
CA LEU A 63 -12.40 10.47 -5.79
C LEU A 63 -12.40 8.98 -6.17
N THR A 64 -13.08 8.15 -5.39
CA THR A 64 -13.24 6.72 -5.71
C THR A 64 -13.99 6.53 -7.01
N ASP A 65 -15.10 7.26 -7.21
CA ASP A 65 -15.92 7.18 -8.43
C ASP A 65 -15.13 7.64 -9.65
N TYR A 66 -14.39 8.75 -9.52
CA TYR A 66 -13.50 9.22 -10.59
C TYR A 66 -12.45 8.17 -10.95
N LEU A 67 -11.70 7.63 -9.98
CA LEU A 67 -10.63 6.67 -10.26
C LEU A 67 -11.17 5.33 -10.80
N SER A 68 -12.31 4.86 -10.28
CA SER A 68 -12.95 3.62 -10.72
C SER A 68 -13.45 3.70 -12.16
N THR A 69 -13.76 4.90 -12.65
CA THR A 69 -14.19 5.13 -14.03
C THR A 69 -13.09 5.63 -14.94
N ALA A 70 -12.05 6.28 -14.43
CA ALA A 70 -10.95 6.80 -15.23
C ALA A 70 -9.94 5.70 -15.61
N ILE A 71 -9.69 4.73 -14.72
CA ILE A 71 -8.74 3.64 -14.98
C ILE A 71 -9.43 2.52 -15.74
N GLN A 72 -9.28 2.53 -17.07
CA GLN A 72 -9.97 1.61 -17.98
C GLN A 72 -9.26 0.26 -18.18
N GLY A 73 -7.95 0.20 -17.94
CA GLY A 73 -7.14 -0.98 -18.24
C GLY A 73 -5.65 -0.65 -18.26
N GLY A 74 -4.82 -1.70 -18.33
CA GLY A 74 -3.38 -1.55 -18.38
C GLY A 74 -2.64 -2.66 -17.65
N LYS A 75 -1.31 -2.64 -17.81
CA LYS A 75 -0.38 -3.55 -17.14
C LYS A 75 0.78 -2.77 -16.59
N VAL A 76 1.31 -3.21 -15.45
CA VAL A 76 2.53 -2.66 -14.87
C VAL A 76 3.47 -3.82 -14.60
N ASN A 77 4.69 -3.69 -15.10
CA ASN A 77 5.74 -4.68 -14.87
C ASN A 77 6.64 -4.15 -13.76
N THR A 78 6.65 -4.85 -12.63
CA THR A 78 7.61 -4.70 -11.54
C THR A 78 7.68 -3.26 -11.01
N ALA A 79 6.53 -2.71 -10.62
CA ALA A 79 6.48 -1.47 -9.87
C ALA A 79 7.21 -1.66 -8.53
N LYS A 80 8.07 -0.70 -8.18
CA LYS A 80 8.77 -0.67 -6.90
C LYS A 80 8.07 0.28 -5.96
N LEU A 81 7.72 -0.21 -4.79
CA LEU A 81 7.06 0.53 -3.73
C LEU A 81 8.02 0.63 -2.55
N LEU A 82 8.24 1.85 -2.06
CA LEU A 82 9.08 2.12 -0.89
C LEU A 82 8.31 3.02 0.06
N TRP A 83 8.26 2.64 1.33
CA TRP A 83 7.79 3.48 2.41
C TRP A 83 8.78 3.41 3.57
N TYR A 84 9.20 4.56 4.08
CA TYR A 84 10.08 4.64 5.24
C TYR A 84 9.78 5.90 6.05
N GLY A 85 9.07 5.75 7.17
CA GLY A 85 8.74 6.86 8.04
C GLY A 85 7.59 6.58 9.01
N GLU A 86 7.35 7.53 9.90
CA GLU A 86 6.15 7.54 10.76
C GLU A 86 4.90 7.78 9.90
N LEU A 87 3.84 6.99 10.10
CA LEU A 87 2.61 7.10 9.30
C LEU A 87 1.88 8.41 9.55
N GLY A 88 2.00 8.97 10.76
CA GLY A 88 1.32 10.21 11.17
C GLY A 88 1.90 11.47 10.53
N ASP A 89 3.12 11.39 10.01
CA ASP A 89 3.77 12.49 9.31
C ASP A 89 3.39 12.52 7.82
N PHE A 90 2.66 11.53 7.32
CA PHE A 90 2.19 11.53 5.94
C PHE A 90 1.07 12.57 5.72
N PRO A 91 1.12 13.37 4.64
CA PRO A 91 2.19 13.45 3.65
C PRO A 91 3.46 14.12 4.21
N TYR A 92 4.60 13.48 4.00
CA TYR A 92 5.89 13.93 4.54
C TYR A 92 6.24 15.33 4.04
N LYS A 93 6.68 16.19 4.95
CA LYS A 93 7.23 17.50 4.63
C LYS A 93 8.70 17.34 4.23
N GLU A 94 9.16 18.19 3.31
CA GLU A 94 10.60 18.33 2.99
C GLU A 94 11.42 18.75 4.21
#